data_AF-A0A060C1I9-F1
#
_entry.id   AF-A0A060C1I9-F1
#
_cell.length_a   1.000
_cell.length_b   1.000
_cell.length_c   1.000
_cell.angle_alpha   90.00
_cell.angle_beta   90.00
_cell.angle_gamma   90.00
#
_symmetry.space_group_name_H-M   'P 1'
#
loop_
_entity.id
_entity.type
_entity.pdbx_description
1 polymer ?
#
loop_
_entity_poly.entity_id
_entity_poly.type
_entity_poly.pdbx_seq_one_letter_code
_entity_poly.pdbx_strand_id
1 'polypeptide(L)'
;MQTTLAMGGEWLVDNLRGKHPAIVIAPQCPEDDYWAHVKREVLPKGSPMILRFTFYKDSTATTSLQLLMGLIDEWEKSGKVDKKRIYVGGLSMGGLGTYELITRMPKTFAAAFVICGAVNLDWLTEHNKKTPLWLFHGAVDQVVDVNYSRE
;
A
#
# COMPACT_ATOMS: atom_id res chain seq x y z
N MET A 1 1.56 -18.88 9.55
CA MET A 1 1.84 -18.73 8.10
C MET A 1 0.65 -18.02 7.46
N GLN A 2 0.65 -16.69 7.44
CA GLN A 2 -0.36 -15.90 6.72
C GLN A 2 0.02 -15.86 5.24
N THR A 3 -0.74 -16.54 4.40
CA THR A 3 -0.57 -16.50 2.94
C THR A 3 -1.35 -15.31 2.38
N THR A 4 -0.62 -14.25 2.01
CA THR A 4 -1.14 -13.00 1.41
C THR A 4 -1.86 -13.18 0.06
N LEU A 5 -1.93 -14.41 -0.46
CA LEU A 5 -2.55 -14.75 -1.75
C LEU A 5 -3.58 -15.89 -1.67
N ALA A 6 -4.01 -16.29 -0.46
CA ALA A 6 -4.96 -17.41 -0.30
C ALA A 6 -6.31 -17.17 -1.01
N MET A 7 -6.69 -15.90 -1.19
CA MET A 7 -7.91 -15.51 -1.90
C MET A 7 -7.53 -14.57 -3.05
N GLY A 8 -7.74 -15.02 -4.30
CA GLY A 8 -7.54 -14.21 -5.51
C GLY A 8 -6.22 -14.43 -6.26
N GLY A 9 -5.28 -15.21 -5.71
CA GLY A 9 -4.03 -15.54 -6.42
C GLY A 9 -4.26 -16.28 -7.75
N GLU A 10 -5.19 -17.22 -7.77
CA GLU A 10 -5.58 -17.95 -8.98
C GLU A 10 -6.17 -17.04 -10.05
N TRP A 11 -7.16 -16.20 -9.67
CA TRP A 11 -7.72 -15.19 -10.56
C TRP A 11 -6.66 -14.26 -11.14
N LEU A 12 -5.71 -13.82 -10.30
CA LEU A 12 -4.62 -12.95 -10.73
C LEU A 12 -3.73 -13.65 -11.77
N VAL A 13 -3.32 -14.90 -11.50
CA VAL A 13 -2.50 -15.68 -12.43
C VAL A 13 -3.21 -15.89 -13.76
N ASP A 14 -4.51 -16.22 -13.74
CA ASP A 14 -5.29 -16.48 -14.95
C ASP A 14 -5.46 -15.25 -15.82
N ASN A 15 -5.70 -14.08 -15.22
CA ASN A 15 -5.88 -12.84 -15.96
C ASN A 15 -4.57 -12.25 -16.48
N LEU A 16 -3.47 -12.43 -15.75
CA LEU A 16 -2.16 -11.90 -16.13
C LEU A 16 -1.43 -12.76 -17.17
N ARG A 17 -1.77 -14.05 -17.31
CA ARG A 17 -1.23 -14.87 -18.42
C ARG A 17 -1.84 -14.55 -19.78
N GLY A 18 -2.99 -13.88 -19.81
CA GLY A 18 -3.75 -13.56 -21.02
C GLY A 18 -3.38 -12.21 -21.64
N LYS A 19 -4.31 -11.25 -21.55
CA LYS A 19 -4.26 -9.98 -22.32
C LYS A 19 -3.21 -8.98 -21.82
N HIS A 20 -2.77 -9.12 -20.57
CA HIS A 20 -1.86 -8.17 -19.91
C HIS A 20 -0.76 -8.92 -19.16
N PRO A 21 0.25 -9.48 -19.88
CA PRO A 21 1.39 -10.12 -19.25
C PRO A 21 2.10 -9.14 -18.32
N ALA A 22 2.31 -9.56 -17.07
CA ALA A 22 2.90 -8.74 -16.03
C ALA A 22 3.80 -9.57 -15.10
N ILE A 23 4.78 -8.88 -14.51
CA ILE A 23 5.54 -9.38 -13.37
C ILE A 23 4.77 -8.99 -12.11
N VAL A 24 4.45 -9.96 -11.26
CA VAL A 24 3.80 -9.73 -9.96
C VAL A 24 4.83 -9.94 -8.86
N ILE A 25 4.97 -8.95 -8.00
CA ILE A 25 5.78 -9.03 -6.79
C ILE A 25 4.83 -8.84 -5.60
N ALA A 26 4.74 -9.84 -4.74
CA ALA A 26 3.91 -9.83 -3.54
C ALA A 26 4.83 -10.00 -2.30
N PRO A 27 5.46 -8.93 -1.82
CA PRO A 27 6.37 -8.99 -0.69
C PRO A 27 5.62 -9.30 0.60
N GLN A 28 6.29 -9.97 1.53
CA GLN A 28 5.77 -10.25 2.87
C GLN A 28 6.40 -9.32 3.89
N CYS A 29 5.58 -8.66 4.71
CA CYS A 29 6.06 -7.90 5.86
C CYS A 29 6.33 -8.89 7.01
N PRO A 30 7.47 -8.79 7.72
CA PRO A 30 7.70 -9.48 8.99
C PRO A 30 6.60 -9.19 10.01
N GLU A 31 6.36 -10.13 10.93
CA GLU A 31 5.30 -10.03 11.94
C GLU A 31 5.54 -8.89 12.96
N ASP A 32 6.80 -8.51 13.16
CA ASP A 32 7.26 -7.47 14.08
C ASP A 32 7.47 -6.10 13.43
N ASP A 33 7.16 -5.96 12.14
CA ASP A 33 7.27 -4.69 11.40
C ASP A 33 5.94 -4.32 10.70
N TYR A 34 5.92 -3.17 10.03
CA TYR A 34 4.76 -2.63 9.35
C TYR A 34 5.19 -1.90 8.08
N TRP A 35 4.34 -1.85 7.06
CA TRP A 35 4.68 -1.14 5.82
C TRP A 35 4.72 0.38 5.98
N ALA A 36 3.96 0.94 6.91
CA ALA A 36 3.87 2.38 7.13
C ALA A 36 4.45 2.76 8.50
N HIS A 37 5.08 3.93 8.59
CA HIS A 37 5.59 4.42 9.87
C HIS A 37 4.50 5.22 10.59
N VAL A 38 3.76 4.51 11.44
CA VAL A 38 2.56 5.02 12.09
C VAL A 38 2.40 4.41 13.48
N LYS A 39 1.99 5.23 14.45
CA LYS A 39 1.51 4.70 15.73
C LYS A 39 0.07 4.23 15.58
N ARG A 40 -0.16 2.98 16.00
CA ARG A 40 -1.45 2.31 15.95
C ARG A 40 -2.01 2.23 17.37
N GLU A 41 -3.23 2.72 17.55
CA GLU A 41 -3.93 2.66 18.82
C GLU A 41 -5.25 1.93 18.62
N VAL A 42 -5.50 0.91 19.46
CA VAL A 42 -6.79 0.23 19.49
C VAL A 42 -7.72 1.05 20.36
N LEU A 43 -8.79 1.59 19.77
CA LEU A 43 -9.76 2.38 20.52
C LEU A 43 -10.72 1.47 21.28
N PRO A 44 -10.99 1.73 22.57
CA PRO A 44 -12.01 1.02 23.31
C PRO A 44 -13.37 1.59 22.97
N LYS A 45 -14.07 1.01 21.98
CA LYS A 45 -15.53 1.13 21.88
C LYS A 45 -16.12 -0.21 21.45
N GLY A 46 -17.27 -0.54 22.05
CA GLY A 46 -17.91 -1.86 22.01
C GLY A 46 -17.83 -2.50 20.64
N SER A 47 -17.35 -3.75 20.63
CA SER A 47 -17.09 -4.62 19.48
C SER A 47 -17.70 -4.07 18.20
N PRO A 48 -16.85 -3.48 17.35
CA PRO A 48 -15.57 -4.03 16.90
C PRO A 48 -14.34 -3.12 17.15
N MET A 49 -13.15 -3.71 17.00
CA MET A 49 -11.84 -3.10 17.20
C MET A 49 -11.55 -2.01 16.15
N ILE A 50 -11.67 -0.74 16.51
CA ILE A 50 -11.33 0.37 15.63
C ILE A 50 -9.87 0.78 15.85
N LEU A 51 -9.10 0.87 14.75
CA LEU A 51 -7.74 1.38 14.74
C LEU A 51 -7.73 2.90 14.54
N ARG A 52 -7.00 3.59 15.42
CA ARG A 52 -6.58 4.97 15.22
C ARG A 52 -5.11 5.01 14.82
N PHE A 53 -4.84 5.77 13.77
CA PHE A 53 -3.49 6.02 13.28
C PHE A 53 -3.04 7.43 13.64
N THR A 54 -1.85 7.53 14.22
CA THR A 54 -1.10 8.80 14.31
C THR A 54 0.07 8.73 13.34
N PHE A 55 0.08 9.64 12.37
CA PHE A 55 1.08 9.70 11.32
C PHE A 55 2.24 10.62 11.71
N TYR A 56 3.46 10.19 11.38
CA TYR A 56 4.66 10.97 11.60
C TYR A 56 5.13 11.59 10.28
N LYS A 57 4.92 12.90 10.11
CA LYS A 57 5.44 13.64 8.95
C LYS A 57 6.98 13.60 8.95
N ASP A 58 7.57 13.50 7.76
CA ASP A 58 9.03 13.51 7.53
C ASP A 58 9.81 12.44 8.30
N SER A 59 9.11 11.38 8.70
CA SER A 59 9.72 10.25 9.39
C SER A 59 10.47 9.34 8.42
N THR A 60 11.48 8.66 8.94
CA THR A 60 12.16 7.58 8.21
C THR A 60 11.19 6.43 7.96
N ALA A 61 11.21 5.87 6.76
CA ALA A 61 10.48 4.64 6.44
C ALA A 61 10.86 3.50 7.39
N THR A 62 9.93 2.56 7.64
CA THR A 62 10.23 1.33 8.39
C THR A 62 11.29 0.50 7.65
N THR A 63 11.95 -0.42 8.35
CA THR A 63 12.97 -1.29 7.73
C THR A 63 12.37 -2.09 6.57
N SER A 64 11.19 -2.67 6.75
CA SER A 64 10.51 -3.43 5.69
C SER A 64 10.17 -2.59 4.48
N LEU A 65 9.70 -1.35 4.68
CA LEU A 65 9.41 -0.46 3.57
C LEU A 65 10.70 -0.04 2.84
N GLN A 66 11.79 0.23 3.57
CA GLN A 66 13.09 0.53 2.95
C GLN A 66 13.59 -0.63 2.07
N LEU A 67 13.48 -1.86 2.55
CA LEU A 67 13.85 -3.06 1.77
C LEU A 67 12.96 -3.21 0.53
N LEU A 68 11.66 -2.95 0.65
CA LEU A 68 10.75 -2.98 -0.48
C LEU A 68 11.07 -1.88 -1.52
N MET A 69 11.37 -0.66 -1.07
CA MET A 69 11.82 0.42 -1.96
C MET A 69 13.12 0.06 -2.68
N GLY A 70 14.07 -0.58 -1.98
CA GLY A 70 15.30 -1.09 -2.57
C GLY A 70 15.06 -2.18 -3.62
N LEU A 71 14.14 -3.11 -3.35
CA LEU A 71 13.73 -4.13 -4.31
C LEU A 71 13.11 -3.50 -5.56
N ILE A 72 12.24 -2.50 -5.40
CA ILE A 72 11.61 -1.80 -6.53
C ILE A 72 12.68 -1.12 -7.39
N ASP A 73 13.62 -0.40 -6.76
CA ASP A 73 14.74 0.25 -7.45
C ASP A 73 15.64 -0.75 -8.20
N GLU A 74 15.91 -1.92 -7.62
CA GLU A 74 16.65 -3.00 -8.29
C GLU A 74 15.90 -3.49 -9.54
N TRP A 75 14.59 -3.72 -9.45
CA TRP A 75 13.78 -4.12 -10.59
C TRP A 75 13.72 -3.04 -11.67
N GLU A 76 13.58 -1.77 -11.30
CA GLU A 76 13.67 -0.65 -12.24
C GLU A 76 15.02 -0.61 -12.97
N LYS A 77 16.12 -0.88 -12.26
CA LYS A 77 17.47 -0.88 -12.83
C LYS A 77 17.80 -2.14 -13.63
N SER A 78 17.08 -3.23 -13.41
CA SER A 78 17.35 -4.53 -14.06
C SER A 78 17.19 -4.54 -15.58
N GLY A 79 16.48 -3.55 -16.16
CA GLY A 79 16.13 -3.51 -17.58
C GLY A 79 15.03 -4.51 -17.98
N LYS A 80 14.45 -5.24 -17.02
CA LYS A 80 13.41 -6.27 -17.27
C LYS A 80 11.98 -5.75 -17.16
N VAL A 81 11.80 -4.51 -16.68
CA VAL A 81 10.48 -3.89 -16.46
C VAL A 81 10.30 -2.68 -17.36
N ASP A 82 9.06 -2.45 -17.79
CA ASP A 82 8.67 -1.21 -18.43
C ASP A 82 8.40 -0.15 -17.36
N LYS A 83 9.32 0.82 -17.22
CA LYS A 83 9.24 1.90 -16.22
C LYS A 83 7.99 2.79 -16.35
N LYS A 84 7.30 2.75 -17.50
CA LYS A 84 6.05 3.49 -17.70
C LYS A 84 4.82 2.71 -17.21
N ARG A 85 4.98 1.46 -16.79
CA ARG A 85 3.89 0.54 -16.42
C ARG A 85 4.17 -0.20 -15.11
N ILE A 86 4.65 0.54 -14.10
CA ILE A 86 4.81 0.04 -12.73
C ILE A 86 3.59 0.46 -11.93
N TYR A 87 2.92 -0.50 -11.30
CA TYR A 87 1.70 -0.27 -10.51
C TYR A 87 1.91 -0.76 -9.08
N VAL A 88 1.24 -0.15 -8.13
CA VAL A 88 1.27 -0.56 -6.73
C VAL A 88 -0.12 -0.54 -6.14
N GLY A 89 -0.41 -1.48 -5.26
CA GLY A 89 -1.63 -1.45 -4.49
C GLY A 89 -1.62 -2.43 -3.33
N GLY A 90 -2.56 -2.23 -2.41
CA GLY A 90 -2.62 -3.03 -1.20
C GLY A 90 -3.89 -2.82 -0.39
N LEU A 91 -4.14 -3.79 0.48
CA LEU A 91 -5.29 -3.89 1.38
C LEU A 91 -4.87 -3.58 2.81
N SER A 92 -5.66 -2.77 3.53
CA SER A 92 -5.47 -2.47 4.95
C SER A 92 -4.05 -1.98 5.24
N MET A 93 -3.23 -2.72 6.01
CA MET A 93 -1.80 -2.45 6.19
C MET A 93 -1.05 -2.21 4.86
N GLY A 94 -1.36 -2.98 3.81
CA GLY A 94 -0.80 -2.78 2.47
C GLY A 94 -1.34 -1.51 1.78
N GLY A 95 -2.55 -1.07 2.13
CA GLY A 95 -3.09 0.21 1.69
C GLY A 95 -2.33 1.40 2.28
N LEU A 96 -2.01 1.36 3.58
CA LEU A 96 -1.13 2.33 4.22
C LEU A 96 0.27 2.31 3.56
N GLY A 97 0.82 1.12 3.31
CA GLY A 97 2.10 0.96 2.60
C GLY A 97 2.09 1.49 1.16
N THR A 98 0.96 1.36 0.45
CA THR A 98 0.79 1.91 -0.90
C THR A 98 0.91 3.43 -0.89
N TYR A 99 0.27 4.10 0.08
CA TYR A 99 0.40 5.53 0.27
C TYR A 99 1.84 5.95 0.57
N GLU A 100 2.54 5.23 1.44
CA GLU A 100 3.94 5.48 1.74
C GLU A 100 4.82 5.38 0.49
N LEU A 101 4.63 4.34 -0.33
CA LEU A 101 5.40 4.14 -1.57
C LEU A 101 5.20 5.26 -2.59
N ILE A 102 3.96 5.64 -2.89
CA ILE A 102 3.69 6.71 -3.87
C ILE A 102 4.16 8.09 -3.37
N THR A 103 4.22 8.27 -2.05
CA THR A 103 4.68 9.52 -1.44
C THR A 103 6.20 9.60 -1.44
N ARG A 104 6.89 8.49 -1.12
CA ARG A 104 8.36 8.43 -1.07
C ARG A 104 9.01 8.19 -2.42
N MET A 105 8.30 7.59 -3.38
CA MET A 105 8.77 7.30 -4.74
C MET A 105 7.83 7.92 -5.80
N PRO A 106 7.63 9.25 -5.80
CA PRO A 106 6.56 9.93 -6.57
C PRO A 106 6.75 9.93 -8.10
N LYS A 107 7.83 9.31 -8.60
CA LYS A 107 8.15 9.20 -10.03
C LYS A 107 8.15 7.76 -10.55
N THR A 108 7.89 6.79 -9.68
CA THR A 108 8.01 5.36 -10.01
C THR A 108 6.70 4.78 -10.55
N PHE A 109 5.56 5.13 -9.95
CA PHE A 109 4.30 4.44 -10.23
C PHE A 109 3.46 5.15 -11.30
N ALA A 110 2.96 4.37 -12.26
CA ALA A 110 2.05 4.81 -13.30
C ALA A 110 0.61 4.99 -12.77
N ALA A 111 0.19 4.14 -11.83
CA ALA A 111 -1.04 4.29 -11.07
C ALA A 111 -0.97 3.45 -9.79
N ALA A 112 -1.82 3.77 -8.82
CA ALA A 112 -1.95 3.00 -7.61
C ALA A 112 -3.42 2.77 -7.23
N PHE A 113 -3.69 1.67 -6.52
CA PHE A 113 -4.99 1.41 -5.92
C PHE A 113 -4.85 1.09 -4.44
N VAL A 114 -5.79 1.59 -3.63
CA VAL A 114 -5.75 1.43 -2.18
C VAL A 114 -7.08 0.85 -1.72
N ILE A 115 -7.01 -0.21 -0.92
CA ILE A 115 -8.20 -0.83 -0.31
C ILE A 115 -8.10 -0.65 1.21
N CYS A 116 -9.07 0.04 1.80
CA CYS A 116 -9.17 0.38 3.23
C CYS A 116 -7.84 0.84 3.88
N GLY A 117 -7.14 1.74 3.19
CA GLY A 117 -5.89 2.34 3.68
C GLY A 117 -6.11 3.63 4.47
N ALA A 118 -5.02 4.20 4.98
CA ALA A 118 -5.00 5.48 5.68
C ALA A 118 -3.68 6.22 5.43
N VAL A 119 -3.70 7.56 5.45
CA VAL A 119 -2.54 8.40 5.16
C VAL A 119 -2.66 9.77 5.81
N ASN A 120 -1.54 10.45 6.03
CA ASN A 120 -1.53 11.88 6.25
C ASN A 120 -1.73 12.62 4.92
N LEU A 121 -2.86 13.30 4.73
CA LEU A 121 -3.22 13.95 3.46
C LEU A 121 -2.28 15.09 3.08
N ASP A 122 -1.79 15.88 4.03
CA ASP A 122 -0.85 16.97 3.75
C ASP A 122 0.44 16.41 3.16
N TRP A 123 0.99 15.37 3.80
CA TRP A 123 2.19 14.69 3.34
C TRP A 123 1.98 14.04 1.96
N LEU A 124 0.86 13.34 1.76
CA LEU A 124 0.52 12.77 0.45
C LEU A 124 0.43 13.85 -0.63
N THR A 125 -0.28 14.96 -0.37
CA THR A 125 -0.51 16.02 -1.35
C THR A 125 0.76 16.81 -1.66
N GLU A 126 1.64 16.96 -0.67
CA GLU A 126 2.94 17.61 -0.83
C GLU A 126 3.86 16.85 -1.79
N HIS A 127 3.89 15.51 -1.71
CA HIS A 127 4.85 14.70 -2.46
C HIS A 127 4.27 13.92 -3.65
N ASN A 128 3.03 13.42 -3.57
CA ASN A 128 2.39 12.68 -4.66
C ASN A 128 1.48 13.59 -5.51
N LYS A 129 2.08 14.23 -6.52
CA LYS A 129 1.35 15.13 -7.44
C LYS A 129 0.91 14.49 -8.76
N LYS A 130 1.34 13.25 -9.03
CA LYS A 130 1.27 12.67 -10.38
C LYS A 130 0.68 11.27 -10.45
N THR A 131 0.77 10.48 -9.39
CA THR A 131 0.27 9.10 -9.43
C THR A 131 -1.25 9.10 -9.29
N PRO A 132 -2.00 8.67 -10.32
CA PRO A 132 -3.45 8.50 -10.21
C PRO A 132 -3.78 7.43 -9.16
N LEU A 133 -4.81 7.68 -8.36
CA LEU A 133 -5.25 6.82 -7.26
C LEU A 133 -6.67 6.31 -7.49
N TRP A 134 -6.88 5.01 -7.30
CA TRP A 134 -8.21 4.42 -7.20
C TRP A 134 -8.44 3.86 -5.79
N LEU A 135 -9.36 4.48 -5.05
CA LEU A 135 -9.64 4.15 -3.66
C LEU A 135 -10.86 3.26 -3.52
N PHE A 136 -10.77 2.27 -2.65
CA PHE A 136 -11.87 1.38 -2.28
C PHE A 136 -11.95 1.27 -0.77
N HIS A 137 -13.14 1.48 -0.19
CA HIS A 137 -13.32 1.37 1.26
C HIS A 137 -14.75 0.95 1.57
N GLY A 138 -14.92 -0.04 2.45
CA GLY A 138 -16.24 -0.44 2.93
C GLY A 138 -16.88 0.67 3.77
N ALA A 139 -18.13 1.03 3.47
CA ALA A 139 -18.85 2.08 4.20
C ALA A 139 -19.11 1.75 5.69
N VAL A 140 -19.04 0.47 6.04
CA VAL A 140 -19.21 -0.06 7.40
C VAL A 140 -17.94 -0.78 7.87
N ASP A 141 -16.76 -0.37 7.40
CA ASP A 141 -15.49 -0.92 7.88
C ASP A 141 -15.37 -0.63 9.38
N GLN A 142 -15.12 -1.71 10.11
CA GLN A 142 -15.17 -1.80 11.56
C GLN A 142 -13.77 -1.85 12.17
N VAL A 143 -12.73 -1.82 11.32
CA VAL A 143 -11.32 -1.91 11.69
C VAL A 143 -10.57 -0.64 11.31
N VAL A 144 -10.69 -0.22 10.05
CA VAL A 144 -10.15 1.05 9.55
C VAL A 144 -11.34 1.95 9.25
N ASP A 145 -11.44 3.09 9.92
CA ASP A 145 -12.56 4.01 9.70
C ASP A 145 -12.59 4.47 8.23
N VAL A 146 -13.75 4.37 7.58
CA VAL A 146 -13.98 4.78 6.19
C VAL A 146 -13.60 6.25 5.93
N ASN A 147 -13.63 7.08 6.97
CA ASN A 147 -13.25 8.49 6.88
C ASN A 147 -11.79 8.66 6.47
N TYR A 148 -10.90 7.69 6.73
CA TYR A 148 -9.52 7.69 6.20
C TYR A 148 -9.43 7.69 4.67
N SER A 149 -10.54 7.42 3.95
CA SER A 149 -10.61 7.53 2.49
C SER A 149 -11.57 8.61 1.98
N ARG A 150 -12.41 9.19 2.84
CA ARG A 150 -13.42 10.18 2.44
C ARG A 150 -13.01 11.62 2.74
N GLU A 151 -12.33 11.81 3.86
CA GLU A 151 -11.97 13.10 4.44
C GLU A 151 -10.46 13.28 4.44
#